data_AF-A0A2A4YVN7-F1
#
_entry.id   AF-A0A2A4YVN7-F1
#
_cell.length_a   1.000
_cell.length_b   1.000
_cell.length_c   1.000
_cell.angle_alpha   90.00
_cell.angle_beta   90.00
_cell.angle_gamma   90.00
#
_symmetry.space_group_name_H-M   'P 1'
#
loop_
_entity.id
_entity.type
_entity.pdbx_description
1 polymer ?
#
loop_
_entity_poly.entity_id
_entity_poly.type
_entity_poly.pdbx_seq_one_letter_code
_entity_poly.pdbx_strand_id
1 'polypeptide(L)'
;MVKDVTDEKIRKIEIGMTIEQVVSILNKPYYINIGNSTHTTVECNHTRNLNEIEINEETKIRELIVREYSDTNYCCSSNKQGMCFQKKEVTFTYSKHVLYPYRRMLWIHFDDSLLVRYVYCKQYKSMWEYNVSYYLE
;
A
#
# COMPACT_ATOMS: atom_id res chain seq x y z
N MET A 1 7.17 -7.76 -15.38
CA MET A 1 6.70 -6.49 -15.96
C MET A 1 5.62 -5.94 -15.07
N VAL A 2 5.72 -4.66 -14.68
CA VAL A 2 4.61 -3.93 -14.07
C VAL A 2 3.57 -3.68 -15.16
N LYS A 3 2.28 -3.97 -14.94
CA LYS A 3 1.21 -3.63 -15.89
C LYS A 3 1.27 -2.14 -16.19
N ASP A 4 1.74 -1.75 -17.38
CA ASP A 4 1.60 -0.41 -17.98
C ASP A 4 1.74 0.81 -17.06
N VAL A 5 2.59 0.73 -16.02
CA VAL A 5 2.96 1.87 -15.18
C VAL A 5 4.24 2.46 -15.74
N THR A 6 4.13 3.71 -16.19
CA THR A 6 5.24 4.50 -16.72
C THR A 6 5.61 5.62 -15.77
N ASP A 7 6.83 6.13 -15.86
CA ASP A 7 7.29 7.27 -15.05
C ASP A 7 6.39 8.50 -15.26
N GLU A 8 5.84 8.70 -16.46
CA GLU A 8 4.89 9.76 -16.77
C GLU A 8 3.57 9.61 -15.98
N LYS A 9 3.06 8.39 -15.86
CA LYS A 9 1.85 8.12 -15.06
C LYS A 9 2.11 8.27 -13.56
N ILE A 10 3.28 7.84 -13.08
CA ILE A 10 3.66 8.00 -11.66
C ILE A 10 3.71 9.48 -11.27
N ARG A 11 4.26 10.34 -12.14
CA ARG A 11 4.31 11.80 -11.91
C ARG A 11 2.95 12.48 -11.84
N LYS A 12 1.87 11.82 -12.29
CA LYS A 12 0.49 12.32 -12.19
C LYS A 12 -0.15 11.98 -10.84
N ILE A 13 0.51 11.19 -9.98
CA ILE A 13 0.00 10.86 -8.65
C ILE A 13 0.44 11.94 -7.68
N GLU A 14 -0.54 12.49 -6.96
CA GLU A 14 -0.35 13.54 -5.98
C GLU A 14 -0.89 13.11 -4.61
N ILE A 15 -0.36 13.71 -3.55
CA ILE A 15 -0.91 13.57 -2.20
C ILE A 15 -2.36 14.08 -2.20
N GLY A 16 -3.25 13.39 -1.49
CA GLY A 16 -4.67 13.70 -1.42
C GLY A 16 -5.53 13.03 -2.50
N MET A 17 -4.92 12.34 -3.48
CA MET A 17 -5.70 11.59 -4.47
C MET A 17 -6.45 10.41 -3.84
N THR A 18 -7.64 10.13 -4.35
CA THR A 18 -8.45 8.95 -3.96
C THR A 18 -7.93 7.67 -4.61
N ILE A 19 -8.33 6.53 -4.06
CA ILE A 19 -8.08 5.21 -4.65
C ILE A 19 -8.53 5.16 -6.12
N GLU A 20 -9.71 5.68 -6.43
CA GLU A 20 -10.28 5.63 -7.78
C GLU A 20 -9.43 6.44 -8.77
N GLN A 21 -8.96 7.62 -8.35
CA GLN A 21 -8.04 8.43 -9.16
C GLN A 21 -6.73 7.69 -9.42
N VAL A 22 -6.10 7.12 -8.38
CA VAL A 22 -4.86 6.35 -8.55
C VAL A 22 -5.05 5.17 -9.50
N VAL A 23 -6.13 4.40 -9.33
CA VAL A 23 -6.43 3.25 -10.20
C VAL A 23 -6.73 3.67 -11.63
N SER A 24 -7.35 4.83 -11.86
CA SER A 24 -7.57 5.35 -13.23
C SER A 24 -6.26 5.72 -13.94
N ILE A 25 -5.24 6.16 -13.21
CA ILE A 25 -3.95 6.59 -13.76
C ILE A 25 -3.00 5.40 -13.94
N LEU A 26 -2.86 4.57 -12.90
CA LEU A 26 -1.87 3.48 -12.82
C LEU A 26 -2.45 2.09 -13.13
N ASN A 27 -3.75 1.98 -13.37
CA ASN A 27 -4.50 0.72 -13.35
C ASN A 27 -4.51 0.07 -11.95
N LYS A 28 -5.04 -1.15 -11.84
CA LYS A 28 -5.07 -1.91 -10.59
C LYS A 28 -3.66 -2.34 -10.16
N PRO A 29 -3.33 -2.27 -8.85
CA PRO A 29 -2.08 -2.81 -8.34
C PRO A 29 -2.04 -4.34 -8.46
N TYR A 30 -0.87 -4.95 -8.25
CA TYR A 30 -0.78 -6.41 -8.12
C TYR A 30 -1.21 -6.88 -6.74
N TYR A 31 -0.83 -6.11 -5.72
CA TYR A 31 -1.12 -6.46 -4.34
C TYR A 31 -1.62 -5.26 -3.56
N ILE A 32 -2.41 -5.53 -2.53
CA ILE A 32 -2.83 -4.55 -1.53
C ILE A 32 -2.49 -5.10 -0.16
N ASN A 33 -1.85 -4.27 0.66
CA ASN A 33 -1.66 -4.50 2.07
C ASN A 33 -2.61 -3.59 2.85
N ILE A 34 -3.40 -4.16 3.75
CA ILE A 34 -4.40 -3.45 4.55
C ILE A 34 -4.04 -3.62 6.03
N GLY A 35 -3.81 -2.52 6.73
CA GLY A 35 -3.34 -2.51 8.13
C GLY A 35 -2.19 -1.50 8.34
N ASN A 36 -1.46 -1.62 9.45
CA ASN A 36 -0.29 -0.76 9.70
C ASN A 36 0.70 -0.87 8.54
N SER A 37 1.01 0.23 7.86
CA SER A 37 1.96 0.19 6.76
C SER A 37 3.28 -0.41 7.26
N THR A 38 3.81 -1.41 6.55
CA THR A 38 5.10 -2.08 6.85
C THR A 38 6.29 -1.13 6.90
N HIS A 39 6.10 0.13 6.50
CA HIS A 39 7.15 1.13 6.38
C HIS A 39 6.97 2.34 7.30
N THR A 40 5.90 2.39 8.10
CA THR A 40 5.71 3.45 9.10
C THR A 40 5.96 2.89 10.49
N THR A 41 7.10 3.29 11.06
CA THR A 41 7.58 2.99 12.40
C THR A 41 6.58 3.37 13.49
N VAL A 42 5.71 2.45 13.95
CA VAL A 42 5.18 2.46 15.33
C VAL A 42 4.94 1.02 15.80
N GLU A 43 5.62 0.68 16.89
CA GLU A 43 5.63 -0.59 17.60
C GLU A 43 4.22 -0.99 18.08
N CYS A 44 3.57 -1.91 17.36
CA CYS A 44 2.53 -2.74 17.94
C CYS A 44 3.06 -4.17 18.00
N ASN A 45 3.33 -4.69 19.20
CA ASN A 45 3.84 -6.06 19.38
C ASN A 45 2.81 -7.16 19.01
N HIS A 46 1.61 -6.76 18.57
CA HIS A 46 0.54 -7.61 18.07
C HIS A 46 0.09 -7.13 16.69
N THR A 47 1.04 -6.88 15.78
CA THR A 47 0.72 -6.73 14.36
C THR A 47 0.03 -8.01 13.89
N ARG A 48 -1.29 -7.93 13.71
CA ARG A 48 -2.03 -8.93 12.93
C ARG A 48 -1.28 -9.05 11.60
N ASN A 49 -0.96 -10.28 11.19
CA ASN A 49 -0.21 -10.55 9.96
C ASN A 49 -0.79 -9.68 8.83
N LEU A 50 0.05 -8.80 8.28
CA LEU A 50 -0.32 -7.96 7.17
C LEU A 50 -0.55 -8.90 5.99
N ASN A 51 -1.82 -9.17 5.71
CA ASN A 51 -2.20 -10.02 4.60
C ASN A 51 -2.00 -9.21 3.34
N GLU A 52 -0.95 -9.53 2.59
CA GLU A 52 -0.81 -9.09 1.23
C GLU A 52 -1.84 -9.82 0.38
N ILE A 53 -2.77 -9.07 -0.20
CA ILE A 53 -3.89 -9.60 -1.00
C ILE A 53 -3.56 -9.38 -2.46
N GLU A 54 -3.49 -10.46 -3.25
CA GLU A 54 -3.35 -10.39 -4.70
C GLU A 54 -4.64 -9.85 -5.35
N ILE A 55 -4.47 -8.93 -6.29
CA ILE A 55 -5.57 -8.23 -6.97
C ILE A 55 -5.69 -8.73 -8.41
N ASN A 56 -6.91 -9.07 -8.79
CA ASN A 56 -7.27 -9.41 -10.16
C ASN A 56 -8.21 -8.37 -10.78
N GLU A 57 -8.57 -8.57 -12.05
CA GLU A 57 -9.44 -7.64 -12.80
C GLU A 57 -10.86 -7.53 -12.23
N GLU A 58 -11.35 -8.55 -11.54
CA GLU A 58 -12.70 -8.57 -10.96
C GLU A 58 -12.74 -7.95 -9.56
N THR A 59 -11.57 -7.76 -8.94
CA THR A 59 -11.49 -7.30 -7.56
C THR A 59 -11.97 -5.86 -7.43
N LYS A 60 -13.00 -5.65 -6.62
CA LYS A 60 -13.51 -4.33 -6.24
C LYS A 60 -12.74 -3.80 -5.03
N ILE A 61 -11.68 -3.05 -5.31
CA ILE A 61 -10.68 -2.64 -4.32
C ILE A 61 -11.29 -1.89 -3.13
N ARG A 62 -12.19 -0.93 -3.36
CA ARG A 62 -12.81 -0.15 -2.28
C ARG A 62 -13.66 -1.02 -1.36
N GLU A 63 -14.47 -1.91 -1.93
CA GLU A 63 -15.32 -2.84 -1.15
C GLU A 63 -14.46 -3.80 -0.32
N LEU A 64 -13.35 -4.30 -0.89
CA LEU A 64 -12.36 -5.10 -0.17
C LEU A 64 -11.81 -4.34 1.05
N ILE A 65 -11.32 -3.12 0.86
CA ILE A 65 -10.72 -2.33 1.94
C ILE A 65 -11.74 -2.05 3.04
N VAL A 66 -12.96 -1.64 2.69
CA VAL A 66 -14.02 -1.35 3.66
C VAL A 66 -14.36 -2.60 4.48
N ARG A 67 -14.44 -3.78 3.85
CA ARG A 67 -14.68 -5.05 4.54
C ARG A 67 -13.56 -5.39 5.52
N GLU A 68 -12.30 -5.32 5.08
CA GLU A 68 -11.17 -5.59 5.98
C GLU A 68 -11.10 -4.56 7.12
N TYR A 69 -11.47 -3.30 6.86
CA TYR A 69 -11.56 -2.25 7.87
C TYR A 69 -12.71 -2.43 8.86
N SER A 70 -13.83 -3.05 8.49
CA SER A 70 -14.90 -3.38 9.43
C SER A 70 -14.49 -4.52 10.36
N ASP A 71 -13.69 -5.46 9.86
CA ASP A 71 -13.26 -6.67 10.57
C ASP A 71 -12.05 -6.42 11.51
N THR A 72 -11.42 -5.24 11.40
CA THR A 72 -10.19 -4.85 12.13
C THR A 72 -10.43 -3.88 13.30
N ASN A 73 -11.69 -3.54 13.62
CA ASN A 73 -12.02 -2.67 14.77
C ASN A 73 -11.65 -3.26 16.15
N TYR A 74 -11.07 -4.46 16.23
CA TYR A 74 -10.78 -5.16 17.48
C TYR A 74 -9.38 -5.79 17.45
N CYS A 75 -8.46 -5.23 18.25
CA CYS A 75 -7.12 -5.81 18.45
C CYS A 75 -7.14 -6.98 19.47
N CYS A 76 -8.12 -7.02 20.38
CA CYS A 76 -8.23 -8.02 21.44
C CYS A 76 -9.71 -8.37 21.69
N SER A 77 -10.05 -9.66 21.73
CA SER A 77 -11.40 -10.17 22.03
C SER A 77 -11.88 -9.87 23.47
N SER A 78 -10.98 -9.40 24.35
CA SER A 78 -11.19 -9.39 25.80
C SER A 78 -11.18 -8.01 26.47
N ASN A 79 -10.97 -6.89 25.77
CA ASN A 79 -11.06 -5.56 26.40
C ASN A 79 -11.60 -4.49 25.45
N LYS A 80 -12.91 -4.22 25.55
CA LYS A 80 -13.60 -3.10 24.86
C LYS A 80 -13.14 -1.71 25.31
N GLN A 81 -12.29 -1.61 26.34
CA GLN A 81 -11.87 -0.33 26.94
C GLN A 81 -10.44 0.10 26.57
N GLY A 82 -9.66 -0.77 25.91
CA GLY A 82 -8.33 -0.43 25.39
C GLY A 82 -8.39 -0.16 23.90
N MET A 83 -9.00 0.95 23.49
CA MET A 83 -9.05 1.36 22.08
C MET A 83 -7.66 1.79 21.61
N CYS A 84 -6.79 0.83 21.28
CA CYS A 84 -5.71 1.12 20.35
C CYS A 84 -6.39 1.34 18.99
N PHE A 85 -6.70 2.60 18.66
CA PHE A 85 -7.06 2.99 17.31
C PHE A 85 -5.90 2.58 16.40
N GLN A 86 -5.98 1.41 15.80
CA GLN A 86 -5.03 1.03 14.76
C GLN A 86 -5.26 2.02 13.63
N LYS A 87 -4.22 2.78 13.30
CA LYS A 87 -4.25 3.64 12.12
C LYS A 87 -4.54 2.74 10.93
N LYS A 88 -5.68 3.01 10.30
CA LYS A 88 -6.13 2.30 9.13
C LYS A 88 -5.33 2.84 7.96
N GLU A 89 -4.38 2.06 7.47
CA GLU A 89 -3.59 2.44 6.30
C GLU A 89 -3.76 1.36 5.22
N VAL A 90 -3.56 1.76 3.96
CA VAL A 90 -3.55 0.84 2.81
C VAL A 90 -2.31 1.11 2.00
N THR A 91 -1.66 0.06 1.52
CA THR A 91 -0.55 0.19 0.57
C THR A 91 -0.85 -0.58 -0.71
N PHE A 92 -0.83 0.10 -1.84
CA PHE A 92 -0.91 -0.51 -3.16
C PHE A 92 0.49 -0.82 -3.67
N THR A 93 0.73 -2.07 -4.05
CA THR A 93 2.01 -2.52 -4.61
C THR A 93 1.87 -2.79 -6.10
N TYR A 94 2.60 -2.03 -6.91
CA TYR A 94 2.57 -2.14 -8.38
C TYR A 94 3.70 -3.01 -8.94
N SER A 95 4.52 -3.64 -8.10
CA SER A 95 5.55 -4.59 -8.53
C SER A 95 5.20 -6.02 -8.12
N LYS A 96 5.27 -6.97 -9.06
CA LYS A 96 5.24 -8.40 -8.74
C LYS A 96 6.45 -8.79 -7.87
N HIS A 97 6.29 -9.82 -7.04
CA HIS A 97 7.44 -10.53 -6.47
C HIS A 97 8.21 -11.23 -7.60
N VAL A 98 9.38 -10.72 -7.98
CA VAL A 98 10.19 -11.33 -9.05
C VAL A 98 11.62 -11.55 -8.58
N LEU A 99 12.12 -12.78 -8.64
CA LEU A 99 13.49 -13.15 -8.30
C LEU A 99 14.53 -12.52 -9.27
N TYR A 100 15.13 -11.38 -8.90
CA TYR A 100 16.46 -10.83 -9.34
C TYR A 100 16.67 -10.57 -10.87
N PRO A 101 17.54 -9.64 -11.35
CA PRO A 101 18.38 -8.63 -10.68
C PRO A 101 17.87 -7.17 -10.74
N TYR A 102 16.87 -6.85 -11.55
CA TYR A 102 16.46 -5.45 -11.79
C TYR A 102 15.03 -5.21 -11.30
N ARG A 103 14.88 -4.65 -10.10
CA ARG A 103 13.56 -4.38 -9.51
C ARG A 103 13.31 -2.88 -9.42
N ARG A 104 12.29 -2.40 -10.13
CA ARG A 104 11.60 -1.15 -9.82
C ARG A 104 10.40 -1.52 -8.96
N MET A 105 10.35 -0.97 -7.75
CA MET A 105 9.23 -1.13 -6.84
C MET A 105 8.49 0.20 -6.74
N LEU A 106 7.17 0.13 -6.73
CA LEU A 106 6.29 1.27 -6.58
C LEU A 106 5.22 0.93 -5.56
N TRP A 107 5.10 1.77 -4.54
CA TRP A 107 4.10 1.70 -3.49
C TRP A 107 3.36 3.01 -3.37
N ILE A 108 2.03 2.94 -3.28
CA ILE A 108 1.16 4.08 -2.98
C ILE A 108 0.52 3.83 -1.63
N HIS A 109 0.76 4.71 -0.67
CA HIS A 109 0.26 4.61 0.69
C HIS A 109 -0.92 5.53 0.85
N PHE A 110 -2.01 5.00 1.41
CA PHE A 110 -3.22 5.73 1.73
C PHE A 110 -3.41 5.80 3.25
N ASP A 111 -3.94 6.92 3.71
CA ASP A 111 -4.34 7.12 5.10
C ASP A 111 -5.72 6.52 5.43
N ASP A 112 -6.22 6.80 6.63
CA ASP A 112 -7.52 6.32 7.13
C ASP A 112 -8.72 6.91 6.37
N SER A 113 -8.50 8.02 5.68
CA SER A 113 -9.46 8.68 4.79
C SER A 113 -9.38 8.16 3.36
N LEU A 114 -8.54 7.15 3.10
CA LEU A 114 -8.27 6.55 1.79
C LEU A 114 -7.74 7.55 0.77
N LEU A 115 -6.97 8.53 1.25
CA LEU A 115 -6.29 9.51 0.43
C LEU A 115 -4.80 9.18 0.36
N VAL A 116 -4.18 9.41 -0.80
CA VAL A 116 -2.74 9.22 -0.98
C VAL A 116 -2.02 10.10 0.02
N ARG A 117 -1.18 9.45 0.83
CA ARG A 117 -0.34 10.11 1.83
C ARG A 117 1.13 10.07 1.43
N TYR A 118 1.58 8.97 0.83
CA TYR A 118 2.94 8.81 0.35
C TYR A 118 3.00 8.00 -0.94
N VAL A 119 3.92 8.37 -1.83
CA VAL A 119 4.29 7.60 -3.01
C VAL A 119 5.76 7.22 -2.87
N TYR A 120 6.05 5.92 -2.84
CA TYR A 120 7.42 5.42 -2.78
C TYR A 120 7.76 4.70 -4.07
N CYS A 121 8.79 5.19 -4.76
CA CYS A 121 9.42 4.48 -5.86
C CYS A 121 10.85 4.13 -5.47
N LYS A 122 11.26 2.88 -5.71
CA LYS A 122 12.60 2.40 -5.36
C LYS A 122 13.16 1.55 -6.50
N GLN A 123 14.36 1.89 -6.96
CA GLN A 123 15.09 1.06 -7.92
C GLN A 123 16.27 0.37 -7.24
N TYR A 124 16.33 -0.95 -7.39
CA TYR A 124 17.46 -1.76 -6.94
C TYR A 124 18.46 -1.91 -8.09
N LYS A 125 19.71 -1.48 -7.86
CA LYS A 125 20.83 -1.72 -8.80
C LYS A 125 21.50 -3.07 -8.57
N SER A 126 21.56 -3.52 -7.31
CA SER A 126 22.07 -4.81 -6.87
C SER A 126 21.44 -5.20 -5.52
N MET A 127 21.74 -6.39 -4.99
CA MET A 127 21.21 -6.88 -3.70
C MET A 127 21.46 -5.93 -2.52
N TRP A 128 22.43 -5.03 -2.63
CA TRP A 128 22.93 -4.17 -1.54
C TRP A 128 22.91 -2.67 -1.85
N GLU A 129 22.51 -2.26 -3.05
CA GLU A 129 22.58 -0.86 -3.49
C GLU A 129 21.21 -0.28 -3.86
N TYR A 130 20.86 0.81 -3.16
CA TYR A 130 19.65 1.59 -3.38
C TYR A 130 19.93 2.78 -4.30
N ASN A 131 19.02 3.08 -5.24
CA ASN A 131 18.97 4.40 -5.86
C ASN A 131 17.55 4.99 -5.74
N VAL A 132 17.53 6.19 -5.14
CA VAL A 132 16.49 7.21 -5.13
C VAL A 132 15.12 6.78 -4.59
N SER A 133 14.80 7.25 -3.39
CA SER A 133 13.42 7.44 -2.93
C SER A 133 12.95 8.78 -3.49
N TYR A 134 11.99 8.78 -4.41
CA TYR A 134 11.23 9.99 -4.67
C TYR A 134 10.19 10.11 -3.56
N TYR A 135 10.38 11.07 -2.67
CA TYR A 135 9.29 11.58 -1.84
C TYR A 135 8.65 12.67 -2.69
N LEU A 136 7.44 12.41 -3.19
CA LEU A 136 6.59 13.53 -3.58
C LEU A 136 6.07 14.07 -2.24
N GLU A 137 6.68 15.17 -1.77
CA GLU A 137 6.14 16.02 -0.70
C GLU A 137 5.06 16.93 -1.26
#